data_AF-A0A8H5GFK0-F1
#
_entry.id   AF-A0A8H5GFK0-F1
#
_cell.length_a   1.000
_cell.length_b   1.000
_cell.length_c   1.000
_cell.angle_alpha   90.00
_cell.angle_beta   90.00
_cell.angle_gamma   90.00
#
_symmetry.space_group_name_H-M   'P 1'
#
loop_
_entity.id
_entity.type
_entity.pdbx_description
1 polymer ?
#
loop_
_entity_poly.entity_id
_entity_poly.type
_entity_poly.pdbx_seq_one_letter_code
_entity_poly.pdbx_strand_id
1 'polypeptide(L)'
;MHELDALDPVYVADVLSKPPFVTIPGVINVRDLGLYPSATFPGKMTKPRHLYRSAEISGILPEGKKLFKELNINKVFDLRSDTEIRKYNTPLPEIDGVEIVHVPVFKTVDYSPEMMAKRFQLYASGKTEAFMELYSQILDHGGSAFGSILRHVRDKPNEGCLFHCTAGKDRTGIIAAILLKLAGVDDETIAKDYALTRVGREPAREMILARLSKEPLFASDNEAALNMFTCRHDTMIAFLKLIEEKYHGVDAYVKKYVGFNDGDISTIRDNILIPNNSRL
;
A
#
# COMPACT_ATOMS: atom_id res chain seq x y z
N MET A 1 -17.20 5.38 -20.30
CA MET A 1 -16.42 4.23 -19.84
C MET A 1 -16.78 4.05 -18.38
N HIS A 2 -17.43 2.94 -18.02
CA HIS A 2 -17.70 2.65 -16.62
C HIS A 2 -16.35 2.55 -15.89
N GLU A 3 -16.28 3.01 -14.64
CA GLU A 3 -15.08 2.97 -13.79
C GLU A 3 -14.46 1.55 -13.67
N LEU A 4 -15.27 0.55 -14.00
CA LEU A 4 -14.98 -0.87 -13.90
C LEU A 4 -14.50 -1.51 -15.20
N ASP A 5 -14.62 -0.82 -16.34
CA ASP A 5 -14.17 -1.30 -17.65
C ASP A 5 -12.64 -1.47 -17.68
N ALA A 6 -12.15 -2.30 -18.61
CA ALA A 6 -10.72 -2.37 -18.89
C ALA A 6 -10.22 -1.00 -19.40
N LEU A 7 -9.04 -0.59 -18.95
CA LEU A 7 -8.40 0.63 -19.41
C LEU A 7 -7.76 0.41 -20.77
N ASP A 8 -7.66 1.49 -21.55
CA ASP A 8 -6.91 1.50 -22.80
C ASP A 8 -5.44 1.09 -22.54
N PRO A 9 -4.92 0.02 -23.18
CA PRO A 9 -3.54 -0.41 -23.04
C PRO A 9 -2.49 0.67 -23.34
N VAL A 10 -2.77 1.58 -24.28
CA VAL A 10 -1.84 2.68 -24.64
C VAL A 10 -1.75 3.67 -23.48
N TYR A 11 -2.88 4.04 -22.89
CA TYR A 11 -2.94 4.88 -21.69
C TYR A 11 -2.21 4.21 -20.51
N VAL A 12 -2.46 2.92 -20.28
CA VAL A 12 -1.79 2.16 -19.21
C VAL A 12 -0.28 2.15 -19.39
N ALA A 13 0.21 1.84 -20.60
CA ALA A 13 1.64 1.83 -20.88
C ALA A 13 2.30 3.21 -20.69
N ASP A 14 1.65 4.29 -21.13
CA ASP A 14 2.15 5.65 -20.95
C ASP A 14 2.28 6.02 -19.46
N VAL A 15 1.25 5.74 -18.66
CA VAL A 15 1.25 6.06 -17.22
C VAL A 15 2.28 5.20 -16.47
N LEU A 16 2.37 3.90 -16.75
CA LEU A 16 3.33 3.00 -16.10
C LEU A 16 4.79 3.30 -16.46
N SER A 17 5.04 4.01 -17.56
CA SER A 17 6.39 4.41 -17.97
C SER A 17 6.95 5.62 -17.22
N LYS A 18 6.13 6.27 -16.37
CA LYS A 18 6.46 7.55 -15.71
C LYS A 18 6.44 7.41 -14.18
N PRO A 19 7.22 8.24 -13.45
CA PRO A 19 7.07 8.37 -12.01
C PRO A 19 5.60 8.69 -11.62
N PRO A 20 5.12 8.18 -10.48
CA PRO A 20 5.86 7.44 -9.45
C PRO A 20 6.07 5.94 -9.74
N PHE A 21 5.61 5.41 -10.88
CA PHE A 21 5.78 3.99 -11.20
C PHE A 21 7.25 3.62 -11.40
N VAL A 22 7.59 2.41 -10.93
CA VAL A 22 8.91 1.81 -11.08
C VAL A 22 8.72 0.41 -11.64
N THR A 23 9.46 0.07 -12.70
CA THR A 23 9.35 -1.26 -13.31
C THR A 23 10.23 -2.25 -12.56
N ILE A 24 9.62 -3.27 -11.95
CA ILE A 24 10.31 -4.45 -11.42
C ILE A 24 9.70 -5.68 -12.10
N PRO A 25 10.42 -6.35 -13.03
CA PRO A 25 9.92 -7.53 -13.71
C PRO A 25 9.36 -8.60 -12.75
N GLY A 26 8.12 -9.02 -12.99
CA GLY A 26 7.40 -9.99 -12.16
C GLY A 26 6.64 -9.38 -10.97
N VAL A 27 6.70 -8.07 -10.77
CA VAL A 27 5.96 -7.36 -9.71
C VAL A 27 5.13 -6.25 -10.33
N ILE A 28 3.85 -6.21 -9.98
CA ILE A 28 2.92 -5.17 -10.44
C ILE A 28 2.71 -4.10 -9.38
N ASN A 29 2.15 -2.97 -9.81
CA ASN A 29 1.72 -1.88 -8.93
C ASN A 29 2.86 -1.30 -8.06
N VAL A 30 4.11 -1.37 -8.53
CA VAL A 30 5.29 -0.85 -7.82
C VAL A 30 5.39 0.66 -8.00
N ARG A 31 5.51 1.40 -6.90
CA ARG A 31 5.70 2.86 -6.91
C ARG A 31 6.71 3.31 -5.86
N ASP A 32 7.51 4.31 -6.22
CA ASP A 32 8.32 5.09 -5.27
C ASP A 32 7.44 6.17 -4.63
N LEU A 33 7.45 6.26 -3.30
CA LEU A 33 6.76 7.29 -2.53
C LEU A 33 7.63 8.54 -2.31
N GLY A 34 8.67 8.69 -3.12
CA GLY A 34 9.51 9.88 -3.22
C GLY A 34 8.92 11.01 -4.05
N LEU A 35 9.53 12.18 -3.89
CA LEU A 35 9.26 13.40 -4.64
C LEU A 35 7.86 14.02 -4.46
N TYR A 36 7.10 13.59 -3.46
CA TYR A 36 5.84 14.25 -3.11
C TYR A 36 6.12 15.52 -2.30
N PRO A 37 5.62 16.69 -2.72
CA PRO A 37 5.83 17.93 -2.00
C PRO A 37 5.13 17.90 -0.64
N SER A 38 5.79 18.42 0.39
CA SER A 38 5.18 18.59 1.70
C SER A 38 4.41 19.91 1.75
N ALA A 39 3.11 19.83 2.03
CA ALA A 39 2.27 20.99 2.31
C ALA A 39 2.51 21.53 3.73
N THR A 40 2.82 20.67 4.70
CA THR A 40 3.08 21.06 6.10
C THR A 40 4.49 21.61 6.31
N PHE A 41 5.48 21.15 5.54
CA PHE A 41 6.87 21.59 5.63
C PHE A 41 7.32 22.23 4.30
N PRO A 42 6.99 23.53 4.07
CA PRO A 42 7.30 24.20 2.82
C PRO A 42 8.76 24.07 2.42
N GLY A 43 9.00 23.82 1.12
CA GLY A 43 10.34 23.61 0.61
C GLY A 43 10.95 22.25 0.97
N LYS A 44 10.17 21.31 1.52
CA LYS A 44 10.55 19.90 1.64
C LYS A 44 9.70 19.00 0.75
N MET A 45 10.21 17.82 0.45
CA MET A 45 9.53 16.76 -0.32
C MET A 45 9.97 15.39 0.19
N THR A 46 9.19 14.35 -0.10
CA THR A 46 9.55 12.98 0.30
C THR A 46 10.82 12.50 -0.39
N LYS A 47 11.67 11.78 0.35
CA LYS A 47 12.96 11.26 -0.12
C LYS A 47 12.75 10.18 -1.20
N PRO A 48 13.31 10.35 -2.41
CA PRO A 48 13.25 9.30 -3.45
C PRO A 48 14.08 8.09 -3.07
N ARG A 49 13.72 6.94 -3.62
CA ARG A 49 14.43 5.66 -3.46
C ARG A 49 14.58 5.24 -2.00
N HIS A 50 13.51 5.47 -1.22
CA HIS A 50 13.49 5.20 0.20
C HIS A 50 12.24 4.40 0.63
N LEU A 51 11.06 4.75 0.13
CA LEU A 51 9.81 4.10 0.49
C LEU A 51 9.11 3.61 -0.77
N TYR A 52 8.96 2.30 -0.90
CA TYR A 52 8.29 1.67 -2.03
C TYR A 52 7.04 0.93 -1.59
N ARG A 53 6.03 0.95 -2.46
CA ARG A 53 4.82 0.13 -2.31
C ARG A 53 4.62 -0.75 -3.53
N SER A 54 4.07 -1.95 -3.35
CA SER A 54 3.73 -2.83 -4.47
C SER A 54 2.59 -3.80 -4.15
N ALA A 55 2.16 -4.57 -5.16
CA ALA A 55 1.49 -5.86 -4.92
C ALA A 55 2.48 -6.92 -4.41
N GLU A 56 1.98 -8.12 -4.11
CA GLU A 56 2.84 -9.23 -3.68
C GLU A 56 3.92 -9.59 -4.71
N ILE A 57 5.07 -10.04 -4.20
CA ILE A 57 6.31 -10.19 -4.97
C ILE A 57 6.70 -11.65 -5.25
N SER A 58 5.83 -12.62 -5.00
CA SER A 58 6.18 -14.04 -5.15
C SER A 58 6.52 -14.43 -6.59
N GLY A 59 5.99 -13.69 -7.57
CA GLY A 59 6.27 -13.84 -9.00
C GLY A 59 7.47 -13.04 -9.51
N ILE A 60 8.29 -12.43 -8.64
CA ILE A 60 9.44 -11.62 -9.06
C ILE A 60 10.40 -12.43 -9.95
N LEU A 61 10.76 -11.86 -11.09
CA LEU A 61 11.66 -12.49 -12.06
C LEU A 61 13.14 -12.26 -11.68
N PRO A 62 14.08 -13.10 -12.15
CA PRO A 62 15.51 -12.94 -11.87
C PRO A 62 16.06 -11.54 -12.19
N GLU A 63 15.57 -10.90 -13.25
CA GLU A 63 15.94 -9.54 -13.64
C GLU A 63 15.40 -8.52 -12.63
N GLY A 64 14.17 -8.71 -12.12
CA GLY A 64 13.58 -7.88 -11.08
C GLY A 64 14.33 -7.94 -9.76
N LYS A 65 14.83 -9.13 -9.38
CA LYS A 65 15.66 -9.29 -8.17
C LYS A 65 16.93 -8.43 -8.21
N LYS A 66 17.58 -8.32 -9.37
CA LYS A 66 18.80 -7.50 -9.55
C LYS A 66 18.53 -6.02 -9.34
N LEU A 67 17.33 -5.55 -9.66
CA LEU A 67 16.95 -4.14 -9.52
C LEU A 67 16.80 -3.70 -8.06
N PHE A 68 16.61 -4.59 -7.09
CA PHE A 68 16.42 -4.18 -5.68
C PHE A 68 17.62 -3.41 -5.15
N LYS A 69 18.84 -3.87 -5.47
CA LYS A 69 20.08 -3.18 -5.10
C LYS A 69 20.16 -1.81 -5.77
N GLU A 70 19.84 -1.73 -7.06
CA GLU A 70 19.81 -0.47 -7.79
C GLU A 70 18.77 0.47 -7.20
N LEU A 71 17.58 0.00 -6.84
CA LEU A 71 16.52 0.79 -6.24
C LEU A 71 16.75 1.12 -4.75
N ASN A 72 17.88 0.70 -4.17
CA ASN A 72 18.15 0.87 -2.73
C ASN A 72 17.06 0.23 -1.84
N ILE A 73 16.52 -0.92 -2.26
CA ILE A 73 15.55 -1.69 -1.47
C ILE A 73 16.33 -2.74 -0.69
N ASN A 74 16.48 -2.52 0.62
CA ASN A 74 17.22 -3.40 1.53
C ASN A 74 16.29 -4.31 2.34
N LYS A 75 15.03 -3.89 2.54
CA LYS A 75 14.06 -4.63 3.35
C LYS A 75 12.69 -4.68 2.69
N VAL A 76 12.03 -5.83 2.75
CA VAL A 76 10.64 -6.02 2.33
C VAL A 76 9.78 -6.35 3.53
N PHE A 77 8.62 -5.70 3.63
CA PHE A 77 7.61 -5.99 4.63
C PHE A 77 6.35 -6.58 3.99
N ASP A 78 6.08 -7.85 4.28
CA ASP A 78 4.90 -8.56 3.79
C ASP A 78 3.75 -8.47 4.81
N LEU A 79 2.71 -7.72 4.46
CA LEU A 79 1.53 -7.45 5.30
C LEU A 79 0.44 -8.53 5.19
N ARG A 80 0.66 -9.57 4.36
CA ARG A 80 -0.29 -10.66 4.13
C ARG A 80 -0.35 -11.58 5.34
N SER A 81 -1.52 -12.14 5.60
CA SER A 81 -1.65 -13.23 6.57
C SER A 81 -1.09 -14.54 6.02
N ASP A 82 -0.74 -15.47 6.91
CA ASP A 82 -0.37 -16.83 6.52
C ASP A 82 -1.47 -17.53 5.70
N THR A 83 -2.73 -17.23 6.01
CA THR A 83 -3.89 -17.78 5.30
C THR A 83 -3.89 -17.35 3.83
N GLU A 84 -3.60 -16.07 3.55
CA GLU A 84 -3.52 -15.57 2.18
C GLU A 84 -2.34 -16.16 1.41
N ILE A 85 -1.15 -16.21 2.05
CA ILE A 85 0.07 -16.77 1.44
C ILE A 85 -0.17 -18.22 1.01
N ARG A 86 -0.74 -19.04 1.91
CA ARG A 86 -1.07 -20.45 1.62
C ARG A 86 -2.18 -20.58 0.58
N LYS A 87 -3.28 -19.82 0.71
CA LYS A 87 -4.45 -19.92 -0.18
C LYS A 87 -4.09 -19.65 -1.64
N TYR A 88 -3.25 -18.64 -1.88
CA TYR A 88 -2.86 -18.27 -3.24
C TYR A 88 -1.54 -18.92 -3.70
N ASN A 89 -0.90 -19.73 -2.85
CA ASN A 89 0.40 -20.36 -3.11
C ASN A 89 1.45 -19.33 -3.56
N THR A 90 1.63 -18.27 -2.76
CA THR A 90 2.47 -17.10 -3.08
C THR A 90 3.57 -16.91 -2.04
N PRO A 91 4.54 -17.84 -1.96
CA PRO A 91 5.59 -17.84 -0.93
C PRO A 91 6.50 -16.61 -1.03
N LEU A 92 7.22 -16.32 0.04
CA LEU A 92 8.22 -15.26 0.06
C LEU A 92 9.40 -15.68 -0.84
N PRO A 93 9.82 -14.85 -1.81
CA PRO A 93 10.97 -15.16 -2.65
C PRO A 93 12.29 -14.94 -1.90
N GLU A 94 13.37 -15.56 -2.38
CA GLU A 94 14.73 -15.20 -1.95
C GLU A 94 15.32 -14.14 -2.88
N ILE A 95 15.87 -13.07 -2.32
CA ILE A 95 16.51 -11.96 -3.06
C ILE A 95 17.81 -11.62 -2.34
N ASP A 96 18.94 -11.71 -3.05
CA ASP A 96 20.26 -11.48 -2.48
C ASP A 96 20.41 -10.08 -1.88
N GLY A 97 20.86 -10.00 -0.62
CA GLY A 97 21.08 -8.73 0.09
C GLY A 97 19.80 -8.02 0.53
N VAL A 98 18.64 -8.68 0.46
CA VAL A 98 17.35 -8.12 0.87
C VAL A 98 16.75 -8.98 1.97
N GLU A 99 16.46 -8.36 3.12
CA GLU A 99 15.74 -9.02 4.20
C GLU A 99 14.23 -8.94 3.95
N ILE A 100 13.54 -10.08 3.85
CA ILE A 100 12.08 -10.12 3.70
C ILE A 100 11.47 -10.54 5.04
N VAL A 101 10.69 -9.63 5.63
CA VAL A 101 10.07 -9.80 6.94
C VAL A 101 8.57 -9.95 6.77
N HIS A 102 8.03 -11.06 7.26
CA HIS A 102 6.60 -11.28 7.35
C HIS A 102 6.04 -10.57 8.59
N VAL A 103 5.18 -9.58 8.36
CA VAL A 103 4.57 -8.71 9.38
C VAL A 103 3.06 -8.58 9.12
N PRO A 104 2.28 -9.64 9.36
CA PRO A 104 0.87 -9.66 9.01
C PRO A 104 0.08 -8.59 9.75
N VAL A 105 -0.76 -7.84 9.02
CA VAL A 105 -1.75 -6.93 9.64
C VAL A 105 -2.82 -7.72 10.37
N PHE A 106 -3.28 -8.81 9.77
CA PHE A 106 -4.29 -9.69 10.33
C PHE A 106 -3.67 -11.06 10.60
N LYS A 107 -3.90 -11.60 11.80
CA LYS A 107 -3.39 -12.92 12.21
C LYS A 107 -4.31 -14.02 11.72
N THR A 108 -3.87 -15.28 11.79
CA THR A 108 -4.69 -16.44 11.38
C THR A 108 -6.04 -16.48 12.11
N VAL A 109 -6.09 -16.08 13.37
CA VAL A 109 -7.33 -16.01 14.16
C VAL A 109 -8.36 -15.06 13.56
N ASP A 110 -7.92 -14.03 12.81
CA ASP A 110 -8.77 -13.03 12.15
C ASP A 110 -9.29 -13.49 10.78
N TYR A 111 -9.06 -14.77 10.43
CA TYR A 111 -9.44 -15.41 9.16
C TYR A 111 -10.41 -16.59 9.36
N SER A 112 -11.26 -16.55 10.40
CA SER A 112 -12.37 -17.50 10.45
C SER A 112 -13.24 -17.37 9.18
N PRO A 113 -13.86 -18.46 8.70
CA PRO A 113 -14.71 -18.41 7.52
C PRO A 113 -15.78 -17.31 7.59
N GLU A 114 -16.36 -17.08 8.76
CA GLU A 114 -17.39 -16.07 9.02
C GLU A 114 -16.82 -14.65 8.89
N MET A 115 -15.64 -14.40 9.46
CA MET A 115 -14.97 -13.09 9.33
C MET A 115 -14.56 -12.82 7.89
N MET A 116 -14.10 -13.84 7.15
CA MET A 116 -13.78 -13.70 5.74
C MET A 116 -15.02 -13.40 4.90
N ALA A 117 -16.12 -14.13 5.13
CA ALA A 117 -17.38 -13.87 4.46
C ALA A 117 -17.86 -12.43 4.73
N LYS A 118 -17.81 -11.98 5.99
CA LYS A 118 -18.18 -10.59 6.34
C LYS A 118 -17.29 -9.57 5.62
N ARG A 119 -15.97 -9.77 5.58
CA ARG A 119 -15.06 -8.84 4.86
C ARG A 119 -15.36 -8.83 3.37
N PHE A 120 -15.59 -9.98 2.75
CA PHE A 120 -15.94 -10.05 1.33
C PHE A 120 -17.27 -9.37 1.02
N GLN A 121 -18.28 -9.48 1.89
CA GLN A 121 -19.53 -8.74 1.76
C GLN A 121 -19.31 -7.22 1.82
N LEU A 122 -18.45 -6.73 2.72
CA LEU A 122 -18.11 -5.32 2.78
C LEU A 122 -17.44 -4.85 1.48
N TYR A 123 -16.46 -5.60 0.96
CA TYR A 123 -15.81 -5.29 -0.32
C TYR A 123 -16.77 -5.34 -1.52
N ALA A 124 -17.67 -6.33 -1.55
CA ALA A 124 -18.66 -6.52 -2.61
C ALA A 124 -19.64 -5.35 -2.71
N SER A 125 -19.93 -4.68 -1.59
CA SER A 125 -20.97 -3.64 -1.51
C SER A 125 -20.71 -2.43 -2.41
N GLY A 126 -19.44 -2.13 -2.73
CA GLY A 126 -19.06 -0.92 -3.48
C GLY A 126 -19.31 0.40 -2.74
N LYS A 127 -19.76 0.34 -1.47
CA LYS A 127 -20.13 1.51 -0.66
C LYS A 127 -18.95 2.03 0.15
N THR A 128 -18.77 3.35 0.16
CA THR A 128 -17.68 4.00 0.89
C THR A 128 -17.70 3.67 2.38
N GLU A 129 -18.88 3.60 3.00
CA GLU A 129 -19.04 3.30 4.42
C GLU A 129 -18.52 1.90 4.78
N ALA A 130 -18.72 0.92 3.90
CA ALA A 130 -18.21 -0.44 4.08
C ALA A 130 -16.67 -0.48 4.00
N PHE A 131 -16.07 0.32 3.10
CA PHE A 131 -14.62 0.50 3.08
C PHE A 131 -14.10 1.16 4.36
N MET A 132 -14.84 2.11 4.94
CA MET A 132 -14.42 2.74 6.20
C MET A 132 -14.47 1.76 7.39
N GLU A 133 -15.42 0.82 7.41
CA GLU A 133 -15.42 -0.28 8.38
C GLU A 133 -14.20 -1.19 8.18
N LEU A 134 -13.89 -1.58 6.95
CA LEU A 134 -12.71 -2.40 6.62
C LEU A 134 -11.40 -1.69 7.00
N TYR A 135 -11.28 -0.40 6.70
CA TYR A 135 -10.07 0.36 6.97
C TYR A 135 -9.90 0.64 8.47
N SER A 136 -11.00 0.79 9.21
CA SER A 136 -10.96 0.79 10.67
C SER A 136 -10.38 -0.52 11.20
N GLN A 137 -10.85 -1.67 10.71
CA GLN A 137 -10.28 -2.96 11.13
C GLN A 137 -8.78 -3.07 10.82
N ILE A 138 -8.34 -2.57 9.66
CA ILE A 138 -6.91 -2.54 9.31
C ILE A 138 -6.11 -1.68 10.30
N LEU A 139 -6.60 -0.50 10.67
CA LEU A 139 -5.93 0.36 11.65
C LEU A 139 -5.90 -0.31 13.04
N ASP A 140 -7.02 -0.88 13.47
CA ASP A 140 -7.14 -1.50 14.80
C ASP A 140 -6.18 -2.70 14.98
N HIS A 141 -5.86 -3.43 13.90
CA HIS A 141 -4.93 -4.58 13.93
C HIS A 141 -3.52 -4.26 13.44
N GLY A 142 -3.35 -3.17 12.68
CA GLY A 142 -2.15 -2.86 11.93
C GLY A 142 -0.97 -2.32 12.74
N GLY A 143 -1.18 -1.93 14.00
CA GLY A 143 -0.16 -1.28 14.84
C GLY A 143 1.20 -1.98 14.86
N SER A 144 1.22 -3.30 15.02
CA SER A 144 2.48 -4.08 15.01
C SER A 144 3.18 -4.08 13.65
N ALA A 145 2.41 -4.28 12.57
CA ALA A 145 2.94 -4.35 11.22
C ALA A 145 3.46 -2.99 10.74
N PHE A 146 2.64 -1.95 10.91
CA PHE A 146 2.99 -0.57 10.58
C PHE A 146 4.16 -0.07 11.44
N GLY A 147 4.18 -0.45 12.71
CA GLY A 147 5.30 -0.15 13.60
C GLY A 147 6.63 -0.74 13.12
N SER A 148 6.62 -1.91 12.50
CA SER A 148 7.85 -2.53 11.99
C SER A 148 8.42 -1.74 10.80
N ILE A 149 7.55 -1.26 9.91
CA ILE A 149 7.93 -0.38 8.80
C ILE A 149 8.44 0.96 9.34
N LEU A 150 7.69 1.61 10.22
CA LEU A 150 8.05 2.92 10.75
C LEU A 150 9.33 2.90 11.59
N ARG A 151 9.59 1.82 12.35
CA ARG A 151 10.86 1.63 13.07
C ARG A 151 12.03 1.49 12.11
N HIS A 152 11.87 0.76 11.00
CA HIS A 152 12.91 0.70 9.96
C HIS A 152 13.21 2.10 9.40
N VAL A 153 12.19 2.89 9.10
CA VAL A 153 12.35 4.28 8.63
C VAL A 153 13.05 5.16 9.66
N ARG A 154 12.74 5.00 10.95
CA ARG A 154 13.38 5.73 12.06
C ARG A 154 14.86 5.33 12.22
N ASP A 155 15.13 4.03 12.20
CA ASP A 155 16.41 3.47 12.66
C ASP A 155 17.41 3.27 11.51
N LYS A 156 16.94 3.21 10.26
CA LYS A 156 17.73 2.91 9.05
C LYS A 156 17.49 3.95 7.93
N PRO A 157 17.79 5.25 8.15
CA PRO A 157 17.43 6.35 7.23
C PRO A 157 18.03 6.28 5.82
N ASN A 158 19.02 5.42 5.60
CA ASN A 158 19.70 5.25 4.31
C ASN A 158 19.33 3.95 3.61
N GLU A 159 18.58 3.05 4.27
CA GLU A 159 18.16 1.77 3.72
C GLU A 159 16.70 1.87 3.27
N GLY A 160 16.44 1.79 1.97
CA GLY A 160 15.08 1.84 1.47
C GLY A 160 14.33 0.54 1.76
N CYS A 161 13.01 0.64 1.84
CA CYS A 161 12.15 -0.52 2.05
C CYS A 161 10.98 -0.56 1.06
N LEU A 162 10.51 -1.78 0.80
CA LEU A 162 9.28 -2.04 0.05
C LEU A 162 8.27 -2.71 0.97
N PHE A 163 7.03 -2.25 0.97
CA PHE A 163 5.95 -2.90 1.70
C PHE A 163 4.79 -3.26 0.78
N HIS A 164 4.23 -4.44 0.99
CA HIS A 164 3.16 -4.95 0.14
C HIS A 164 2.12 -5.74 0.93
N CYS A 165 0.96 -5.90 0.32
CA CYS A 165 -0.04 -6.90 0.69
C CYS A 165 -0.31 -7.76 -0.55
N THR A 166 -1.50 -8.35 -0.68
CA THR A 166 -1.82 -9.15 -1.88
C THR A 166 -1.90 -8.29 -3.14
N ALA A 167 -2.71 -7.22 -3.12
CA ALA A 167 -2.94 -6.37 -4.29
C ALA A 167 -2.16 -5.05 -4.28
N GLY A 168 -1.51 -4.71 -3.16
CA GLY A 168 -0.86 -3.40 -2.98
C GLY A 168 -1.84 -2.23 -2.87
N LYS A 169 -3.11 -2.51 -2.55
CA LYS A 169 -4.22 -1.53 -2.49
C LYS A 169 -4.51 -1.07 -1.06
N ASP A 170 -5.18 -1.91 -0.25
CA ASP A 170 -5.79 -1.46 1.02
C ASP A 170 -4.77 -1.33 2.15
N ARG A 171 -4.27 -2.44 2.72
CA ARG A 171 -3.26 -2.43 3.80
C ARG A 171 -2.02 -1.62 3.43
N THR A 172 -1.52 -1.84 2.21
CA THR A 172 -0.39 -1.09 1.63
C THR A 172 -0.72 0.39 1.43
N GLY A 173 -1.93 0.72 0.97
CA GLY A 173 -2.35 2.10 0.77
C GLY A 173 -2.54 2.87 2.06
N ILE A 174 -3.01 2.20 3.11
CA ILE A 174 -3.15 2.79 4.44
C ILE A 174 -1.79 3.15 5.02
N ILE A 175 -0.80 2.23 5.02
CA ILE A 175 0.54 2.58 5.51
C ILE A 175 1.23 3.62 4.62
N ALA A 176 1.04 3.57 3.30
CA ALA A 176 1.53 4.62 2.39
C ALA A 176 0.93 5.99 2.75
N ALA A 177 -0.38 6.07 2.96
CA ALA A 177 -1.06 7.30 3.38
C ALA A 177 -0.56 7.79 4.74
N ILE A 178 -0.36 6.89 5.72
CA ILE A 178 0.24 7.23 7.02
C ILE A 178 1.63 7.86 6.85
N LEU A 179 2.52 7.24 6.05
CA LEU A 179 3.86 7.76 5.79
C LEU A 179 3.83 9.13 5.09
N LEU A 180 2.98 9.30 4.08
CA LEU A 180 2.82 10.56 3.36
C LEU A 180 2.22 11.67 4.24
N LYS A 181 1.26 11.34 5.12
CA LYS A 181 0.73 12.29 6.12
C LYS A 181 1.77 12.68 7.16
N LEU A 182 2.60 11.75 7.63
CA LEU A 182 3.73 12.08 8.50
C LEU A 182 4.70 13.05 7.81
N ALA A 183 4.93 12.85 6.50
CA ALA A 183 5.72 13.76 5.66
C ALA A 183 5.00 15.09 5.35
N GLY A 184 3.75 15.27 5.78
CA GLY A 184 2.99 16.50 5.56
C GLY A 184 2.49 16.69 4.13
N VAL A 185 2.36 15.62 3.35
CA VAL A 185 1.74 15.66 2.02
C VAL A 185 0.24 15.90 2.17
N ASP A 186 -0.35 16.68 1.27
CA ASP A 186 -1.78 17.00 1.30
C ASP A 186 -2.66 15.80 0.89
N ASP A 187 -3.91 15.83 1.34
CA ASP A 187 -4.85 14.70 1.21
C ASP A 187 -5.20 14.36 -0.25
N GLU A 188 -5.31 15.38 -1.09
CA GLU A 188 -5.63 15.25 -2.52
C GLU A 188 -4.49 14.52 -3.25
N THR A 189 -3.24 14.88 -2.95
CA THR A 189 -2.06 14.22 -3.50
C THR A 189 -1.97 12.75 -3.06
N ILE A 190 -2.26 12.46 -1.79
CA ILE A 190 -2.29 11.09 -1.25
C ILE A 190 -3.40 10.26 -1.93
N ALA A 191 -4.59 10.83 -2.10
CA ALA A 191 -5.70 10.15 -2.75
C ALA A 191 -5.44 9.89 -4.24
N LYS A 192 -4.74 10.80 -4.94
CA LYS A 192 -4.25 10.57 -6.30
C LYS A 192 -3.24 9.42 -6.38
N ASP A 193 -2.24 9.36 -5.49
CA ASP A 193 -1.33 8.20 -5.45
C ASP A 193 -2.12 6.90 -5.24
N TYR A 194 -3.04 6.88 -4.28
CA TYR A 194 -3.85 5.70 -4.02
C TYR A 194 -4.61 5.25 -5.27
N ALA A 195 -5.23 6.19 -5.99
CA ALA A 195 -6.00 5.90 -7.20
C ALA A 195 -5.16 5.34 -8.35
N LEU A 196 -3.85 5.66 -8.43
CA LEU A 196 -2.93 5.04 -9.40
C LEU A 196 -2.89 3.51 -9.29
N THR A 197 -3.30 2.94 -8.16
CA THR A 197 -3.45 1.48 -8.00
C THR A 197 -4.36 0.85 -9.06
N ARG A 198 -5.36 1.60 -9.59
CA ARG A 198 -6.22 1.13 -10.69
C ARG A 198 -5.39 0.86 -11.94
N VAL A 199 -4.45 1.74 -12.28
CA VAL A 199 -3.56 1.60 -13.44
C VAL A 199 -2.47 0.55 -13.16
N GLY A 200 -1.87 0.61 -11.97
CA GLY A 200 -0.78 -0.29 -11.54
C GLY A 200 -1.15 -1.77 -11.53
N ARG A 201 -2.43 -2.10 -11.39
CA ARG A 201 -2.95 -3.48 -11.39
C ARG A 201 -3.47 -3.93 -12.74
N GLU A 202 -3.63 -3.03 -13.70
CA GLU A 202 -4.26 -3.35 -14.97
C GLU A 202 -3.52 -4.41 -15.79
N PRO A 203 -2.16 -4.45 -15.83
CA PRO A 203 -1.45 -5.53 -16.49
C PRO A 203 -1.79 -6.94 -16.00
N ALA A 204 -2.33 -7.05 -14.77
CA ALA A 204 -2.72 -8.31 -14.16
C ALA A 204 -4.24 -8.43 -13.94
N ARG A 205 -5.05 -7.60 -14.61
CA ARG A 205 -6.51 -7.57 -14.44
C ARG A 205 -7.14 -8.96 -14.57
N GLU A 206 -6.89 -9.64 -15.68
CA GLU A 206 -7.40 -11.01 -15.94
C GLU A 206 -7.03 -11.99 -14.83
N MET A 207 -5.75 -12.01 -14.43
CA MET A 207 -5.26 -12.88 -13.35
C MET A 207 -5.97 -12.56 -12.02
N ILE A 208 -6.17 -11.28 -11.71
CA ILE A 208 -6.83 -10.85 -10.48
C ILE A 208 -8.30 -11.26 -10.50
N LEU A 209 -9.02 -11.00 -11.60
CA LEU A 209 -10.43 -11.39 -11.75
C LEU A 209 -10.59 -12.92 -11.68
N ALA A 210 -9.68 -13.68 -12.29
CA ALA A 210 -9.64 -15.14 -12.20
C ALA A 210 -9.32 -15.66 -10.79
N ARG A 211 -8.60 -14.90 -9.96
CA ARG A 211 -8.43 -15.22 -8.54
C ARG A 211 -9.70 -14.92 -7.74
N LEU A 212 -10.36 -13.79 -8.02
CA LEU A 212 -11.60 -13.41 -7.35
C LEU A 212 -12.75 -14.37 -7.66
N SER A 213 -12.88 -14.83 -8.91
CA SER A 213 -13.94 -15.78 -9.30
C SER A 213 -13.85 -17.15 -8.62
N LYS A 214 -12.75 -17.45 -7.92
CA LYS A 214 -12.63 -18.66 -7.07
C LYS A 214 -13.30 -18.49 -5.70
N GLU A 215 -13.63 -17.27 -5.29
CA GLU A 215 -14.41 -17.05 -4.07
C GLU A 215 -15.89 -17.21 -4.38
N PRO A 216 -16.65 -17.99 -3.57
CA PRO A 216 -18.07 -18.24 -3.84
C PRO A 216 -18.90 -16.98 -4.04
N LEU A 217 -18.62 -15.91 -3.28
CA LEU A 217 -19.35 -14.64 -3.37
C LEU A 217 -19.17 -13.95 -4.73
N PHE A 218 -17.97 -14.02 -5.31
CA PHE A 218 -17.63 -13.31 -6.55
C PHE A 218 -17.85 -14.16 -7.80
N ALA A 219 -17.92 -15.49 -7.65
CA ALA A 219 -18.21 -16.41 -8.75
C ALA A 219 -19.62 -16.18 -9.35
N SER A 220 -20.59 -15.83 -8.51
CA SER A 220 -21.98 -15.59 -8.90
C SER A 220 -22.33 -14.12 -9.14
N ASP A 221 -21.41 -13.19 -8.85
CA ASP A 221 -21.64 -11.75 -8.91
C ASP A 221 -20.40 -11.03 -9.44
N ASN A 222 -20.42 -10.76 -10.74
CA ASN A 222 -19.33 -10.07 -11.43
C ASN A 222 -19.22 -8.60 -10.99
N GLU A 223 -20.33 -7.95 -10.62
CA GLU A 223 -20.31 -6.57 -10.14
C GLU A 223 -19.60 -6.49 -8.77
N ALA A 224 -19.86 -7.44 -7.87
CA ALA A 224 -19.14 -7.57 -6.61
C ALA A 224 -17.62 -7.77 -6.80
N ALA A 225 -17.22 -8.60 -7.78
CA ALA A 225 -15.81 -8.80 -8.12
C ALA A 225 -15.15 -7.51 -8.61
N LEU A 226 -15.85 -6.76 -9.47
CA LEU A 226 -15.39 -5.48 -10.00
C LEU A 226 -15.33 -4.39 -8.91
N ASN A 227 -16.28 -4.37 -7.97
CA ASN A 227 -16.25 -3.48 -6.81
C ASN A 227 -15.00 -3.69 -5.95
N MET A 228 -14.59 -4.94 -5.74
CA MET A 228 -13.33 -5.25 -5.05
C MET A 228 -12.09 -4.77 -5.83
N PHE A 229 -12.18 -4.69 -7.16
CA PHE A 229 -11.12 -4.20 -8.03
C PHE A 229 -10.97 -2.67 -8.03
N THR A 230 -12.01 -1.90 -7.68
CA THR A 230 -11.99 -0.42 -7.66
C THR A 230 -10.84 0.14 -6.81
N CYS A 231 -10.33 1.32 -7.16
CA CYS A 231 -9.31 2.03 -6.40
C CYS A 231 -9.66 3.53 -6.37
N ARG A 232 -10.78 3.87 -5.73
CA ARG A 232 -11.36 5.22 -5.85
C ARG A 232 -10.60 6.25 -5.05
N HIS A 233 -10.36 7.41 -5.66
CA HIS A 233 -9.88 8.62 -4.99
C HIS A 233 -10.68 8.92 -3.72
N ASP A 234 -12.01 8.95 -3.84
CA ASP A 234 -12.92 9.34 -2.76
C ASP A 234 -12.90 8.35 -1.58
N THR A 235 -12.60 7.07 -1.82
CA THR A 235 -12.38 6.11 -0.74
C THR A 235 -11.15 6.48 0.10
N MET A 236 -10.09 6.99 -0.52
CA MET A 236 -8.91 7.46 0.22
C MET A 236 -9.18 8.79 0.92
N ILE A 237 -9.93 9.71 0.31
CA ILE A 237 -10.37 10.94 0.99
C ILE A 237 -11.20 10.61 2.23
N ALA A 238 -12.16 9.69 2.11
CA ALA A 238 -12.95 9.23 3.25
C ALA A 238 -12.08 8.59 4.34
N PHE A 239 -11.05 7.82 3.97
CA PHE A 239 -10.08 7.26 4.91
C PHE A 239 -9.31 8.34 5.67
N LEU A 240 -8.82 9.36 4.96
CA LEU A 240 -8.06 10.46 5.55
C LEU A 240 -8.92 11.26 6.53
N LYS A 241 -10.22 11.41 6.23
CA LYS A 241 -11.19 11.96 7.19
C LYS A 241 -11.43 11.03 8.38
N LEU A 242 -11.58 9.73 8.15
CA LEU A 242 -11.78 8.73 9.21
C LEU A 242 -10.61 8.72 10.20
N ILE A 243 -9.36 8.76 9.72
CA ILE A 243 -8.19 8.75 10.61
C ILE A 243 -8.10 10.03 11.44
N GLU A 244 -8.49 11.17 10.87
CA GLU A 244 -8.58 12.44 11.61
C GLU A 244 -9.66 12.38 12.70
N GLU A 245 -10.88 11.96 12.36
CA GLU A 245 -12.03 12.01 13.28
C GLU A 245 -12.00 10.92 14.35
N LYS A 246 -11.71 9.67 13.98
CA LYS A 246 -11.79 8.51 14.90
C LYS A 246 -10.48 8.25 15.64
N TYR A 247 -9.34 8.53 15.00
CA TYR A 247 -8.02 8.23 15.55
C TYR A 247 -7.24 9.48 15.97
N HIS A 248 -7.84 10.67 15.82
CA HIS A 248 -7.26 11.97 16.18
C HIS A 248 -5.99 12.30 15.39
N GLY A 249 -5.99 11.90 14.12
CA GLY A 249 -4.88 12.11 13.19
C GLY A 249 -3.79 11.05 13.28
N VAL A 250 -2.85 11.12 12.34
CA VAL A 250 -1.80 10.11 12.18
C VAL A 250 -0.84 10.07 13.37
N ASP A 251 -0.48 11.22 13.92
CA ASP A 251 0.42 11.31 15.08
C ASP A 251 -0.19 10.59 16.30
N ALA A 252 -1.46 10.83 16.60
CA ALA A 252 -2.15 10.16 17.70
C ALA A 252 -2.29 8.65 17.45
N TYR A 253 -2.58 8.24 16.21
CA TYR A 253 -2.60 6.83 15.83
C TYR A 253 -1.26 6.14 16.10
N VAL A 254 -0.13 6.68 15.61
CA VAL A 254 1.17 6.03 15.81
C VAL A 254 1.62 6.06 17.27
N LYS A 255 1.28 7.11 18.04
CA LYS A 255 1.52 7.11 19.49
C LYS A 255 0.77 5.97 20.19
N LYS A 256 -0.53 5.85 19.92
CA LYS A 256 -1.40 4.89 20.62
C LYS A 256 -1.19 3.43 20.18
N TYR A 257 -1.14 3.18 18.87
CA TYR A 257 -1.16 1.82 18.32
C TYR A 257 0.23 1.26 17.99
N VAL A 258 1.23 2.13 17.84
CA VAL A 258 2.63 1.72 17.60
C VAL A 258 3.49 1.89 18.86
N GLY A 259 3.13 2.80 19.76
CA GLY A 259 3.86 3.09 20.98
C GLY A 259 4.99 4.11 20.80
N PHE A 260 4.90 4.97 19.80
CA PHE A 260 5.89 6.01 19.54
C PHE A 260 5.69 7.24 20.43
N ASN A 261 6.77 7.98 20.65
CA ASN A 261 6.75 9.31 21.24
C ASN A 261 7.00 10.40 20.16
N ASP A 262 6.95 11.67 20.57
CA ASP A 262 7.17 12.81 19.67
C ASP A 262 8.57 12.82 19.04
N GLY A 263 9.59 12.35 19.76
CA GLY A 263 10.95 12.20 19.24
C GLY A 263 11.03 11.19 18.11
N ASP A 264 10.38 10.02 18.27
CA ASP A 264 10.31 9.00 17.21
C ASP A 264 9.67 9.56 15.94
N ILE A 265 8.55 10.28 16.09
CA ILE A 265 7.83 10.91 14.97
C ILE A 265 8.69 11.98 14.29
N SER A 266 9.37 12.82 15.08
CA SER A 266 10.29 13.83 14.55
C SER A 266 11.42 13.19 13.74
N THR A 267 12.07 12.14 14.27
CA THR A 267 13.13 11.43 13.56
C THR A 267 12.62 10.80 12.27
N ILE A 268 11.44 10.19 12.28
CA ILE A 268 10.83 9.65 11.05
C ILE A 268 10.62 10.76 10.01
N ARG A 269 10.06 11.91 10.40
CA ARG A 269 9.85 13.06 9.51
C ARG A 269 11.15 13.54 8.90
N ASP A 270 12.21 13.67 9.70
CA ASP A 270 13.51 14.10 9.22
C ASP A 270 14.14 13.08 8.26
N ASN A 271 13.92 11.78 8.48
CA ASN A 271 14.46 10.72 7.64
C ASN A 271 13.72 10.56 6.30
N ILE A 272 12.42 10.86 6.25
CA ILE A 272 11.62 10.73 5.02
C ILE A 272 11.53 12.00 4.19
N LEU A 273 12.01 13.14 4.70
CA LEU A 273 11.97 14.42 3.99
C LEU A 273 13.37 14.87 3.57
N ILE A 274 13.43 15.51 2.41
CA ILE A 274 14.62 16.22 1.91
C ILE A 274 14.23 17.65 1.51
N PRO A 275 15.18 18.60 1.47
CA PRO A 275 14.94 19.89 0.84
C PRO A 275 14.52 19.71 -0.62
N ASN A 276 13.44 20.38 -1.00
CA ASN A 276 13.05 20.57 -2.38
C ASN A 276 13.98 21.64 -2.97
N ASN A 277 15.17 21.21 -3.41
CA ASN A 277 16.16 22.06 -4.07
C ASN A 277 15.74 22.43 -5.51
N SER A 278 14.46 22.71 -5.73
CA SER A 278 14.00 23.47 -6.87
C SER A 278 14.52 24.90 -6.73
N ARG A 279 15.82 25.08 -6.97
CA ARG A 279 16.33 26.33 -7.51
C ARG A 279 15.71 26.45 -8.91
N LEU A 280 14.57 27.12 -8.97
CA LEU A 280 14.22 27.96 -10.10
C LEU A 280 14.80 29.35 -9.82
#